data_AF-A0A7W1XA29-F1
#
_entry.id   AF-A0A7W1XA29-F1
#
_cell.length_a   1.000
_cell.length_b   1.000
_cell.length_c   1.000
_cell.angle_alpha   90.00
_cell.angle_beta   90.00
_cell.angle_gamma   90.00
#
_symmetry.space_group_name_H-M   'P 1'
#
loop_
_entity.id
_entity.type
_entity.pdbx_description
1 polymer ?
#
loop_
_entity_poly.entity_id
_entity_poly.type
_entity_poly.pdbx_seq_one_letter_code
_entity_poly.pdbx_strand_id
1 'polypeptide(L)'
;MLLTVSKSTKNGLTLTLTEKRNNQTNKCSIYGTNLSACLPVIKRIISYETDDYGAPAELQSKIVPGQKMNITEKSFYHLALIMKLQQRLQDRKRAELIALRVERFSKEEATYWWSRIVDLPGYPARWAIEGLRTILCGSGKPGDDELVIRMIGKIKRN
;
A
#
# COMPACT_ATOMS: atom_id res chain seq x y z
N MET A 1 -4.11 -14.71 3.34
CA MET A 1 -3.92 -13.31 3.79
C MET A 1 -5.24 -12.57 3.62
N LEU A 2 -5.61 -11.68 4.54
CA LEU A 2 -6.96 -11.11 4.59
C LEU A 2 -6.94 -9.59 4.44
N LEU A 3 -7.73 -9.07 3.50
CA LEU A 3 -8.09 -7.66 3.39
C LEU A 3 -9.50 -7.43 3.95
N THR A 4 -9.61 -6.57 4.94
CA THR A 4 -10.88 -6.17 5.55
C THR A 4 -11.18 -4.71 5.26
N VAL A 5 -12.41 -4.42 4.86
CA VAL A 5 -12.91 -3.07 4.63
C VAL A 5 -13.86 -2.72 5.76
N SER A 6 -13.57 -1.66 6.50
CA SER A 6 -14.40 -1.20 7.61
C SER A 6 -14.80 0.27 7.43
N LYS A 7 -15.89 0.66 8.08
CA LYS A 7 -16.30 2.07 8.15
C LYS A 7 -15.49 2.76 9.26
N SER A 8 -14.87 3.88 8.92
CA SER A 8 -14.17 4.75 9.87
C SER A 8 -15.14 5.75 10.49
N THR A 9 -15.05 5.96 11.80
CA THR A 9 -15.89 6.92 12.54
C THR A 9 -15.57 8.38 12.23
N LYS A 10 -14.38 8.67 11.69
CA LYS A 10 -13.92 10.05 11.46
C LYS A 10 -13.66 10.42 10.00
N ASN A 11 -13.57 9.47 9.05
CA ASN A 11 -13.06 9.77 7.70
C ASN A 11 -13.40 8.74 6.58
N GLY A 12 -14.62 8.21 6.54
CA GLY A 12 -15.05 7.35 5.43
C GLY A 12 -14.62 5.89 5.59
N LEU A 13 -13.85 5.34 4.65
CA LEU A 13 -13.43 3.92 4.64
C LEU A 13 -12.09 3.73 5.35
N THR A 14 -11.90 2.57 5.97
CA THR A 14 -10.61 2.06 6.43
C THR A 14 -10.35 0.72 5.77
N LEU A 15 -9.17 0.57 5.17
CA LEU A 15 -8.68 -0.73 4.71
C LEU A 15 -7.70 -1.27 5.74
N THR A 16 -7.86 -2.53 6.12
CA THR A 16 -6.97 -3.23 7.04
C THR A 16 -6.53 -4.55 6.45
N LEU A 17 -5.23 -4.77 6.39
CA LEU A 17 -4.63 -6.03 6.03
C LEU A 17 -4.22 -6.79 7.28
N THR A 18 -4.44 -8.10 7.26
CA THR A 18 -4.02 -9.02 8.32
C THR A 18 -3.31 -10.23 7.73
N GLU A 19 -2.15 -10.54 8.29
CA GLU A 19 -1.34 -11.73 8.00
C GLU A 19 -0.93 -12.39 9.32
N LYS A 20 -0.88 -13.72 9.32
CA LYS A 20 -0.23 -14.50 10.37
C LYS A 20 1.10 -14.99 9.81
N ARG A 21 2.21 -14.63 10.46
CA ARG A 21 3.59 -14.99 10.06
C ARG A 21 4.41 -15.21 11.32
N ASN A 22 5.17 -16.30 11.39
CA ASN A 22 6.04 -16.64 12.55
C ASN A 22 5.33 -16.54 13.91
N ASN A 23 4.13 -17.10 14.03
CA ASN A 23 3.24 -16.99 15.21
C ASN A 23 2.86 -15.56 15.64
N GLN A 24 3.14 -14.56 14.80
CA GLN A 24 2.75 -13.17 15.01
C GLN A 24 1.66 -12.75 14.03
N THR A 25 0.78 -11.85 14.47
CA THR A 25 -0.25 -11.27 13.61
C THR A 25 0.17 -9.87 13.19
N ASN A 26 0.53 -9.72 11.92
CA ASN A 26 0.86 -8.44 11.33
C ASN A 26 -0.42 -7.75 10.85
N LYS A 27 -0.60 -6.49 11.28
CA LYS A 27 -1.72 -5.63 10.85
C LYS A 27 -1.21 -4.31 10.30
N CYS A 28 -1.72 -3.91 9.14
CA CYS A 28 -1.52 -2.57 8.61
C CYS A 28 -2.84 -2.00 8.11
N SER A 29 -3.02 -0.69 8.24
CA SER A 29 -4.24 -0.01 7.87
C SER A 29 -3.97 1.33 7.22
N ILE A 30 -4.91 1.75 6.37
CA ILE A 30 -4.92 3.04 5.69
C ILE A 30 -6.34 3.60 5.68
N TYR A 31 -6.46 4.91 5.88
CA TYR A 31 -7.73 5.64 5.97
C TYR A 31 -7.54 7.10 5.56
N GLY A 32 -8.64 7.85 5.45
CA GLY A 32 -8.63 9.29 5.21
C GLY A 32 -8.00 9.73 3.89
N THR A 33 -7.26 10.84 3.90
CA THR A 33 -6.67 11.46 2.70
C THR A 33 -5.67 10.56 1.99
N ASN A 34 -4.86 9.80 2.76
CA ASN A 34 -3.91 8.84 2.20
C ASN A 34 -4.64 7.66 1.52
N LEU A 35 -5.74 7.17 2.10
CA LEU A 35 -6.57 6.17 1.41
C LEU A 35 -7.11 6.76 0.11
N SER A 36 -7.69 7.97 0.13
CA SER A 36 -8.21 8.62 -1.07
C SER A 36 -7.16 8.77 -2.18
N ALA A 37 -5.92 9.11 -1.82
CA ALA A 37 -4.81 9.21 -2.75
C ALA A 37 -4.38 7.86 -3.34
N CYS A 38 -4.30 6.83 -2.50
CA CYS A 38 -3.83 5.50 -2.90
C CYS A 38 -4.93 4.62 -3.51
N LEU A 39 -6.21 4.96 -3.33
CA LEU A 39 -7.35 4.12 -3.71
C LEU A 39 -7.34 3.68 -5.18
N PRO A 40 -7.01 4.55 -6.17
CA PRO A 40 -6.94 4.12 -7.57
C PRO A 40 -5.89 3.03 -7.81
N VAL A 41 -4.74 3.14 -7.13
CA VAL A 41 -3.65 2.15 -7.23
C VAL A 41 -4.02 0.86 -6.50
N ILE A 42 -4.60 0.98 -5.30
CA ILE A 42 -5.10 -0.18 -4.52
C ILE A 42 -6.11 -0.98 -5.34
N LYS A 43 -7.07 -0.30 -6.00
CA LYS A 43 -8.05 -0.91 -6.90
C LYS A 43 -7.41 -1.66 -8.06
N ARG A 44 -6.33 -1.11 -8.63
CA ARG A 44 -5.59 -1.73 -9.72
C ARG A 44 -4.83 -2.99 -9.28
N ILE A 45 -4.19 -2.94 -8.12
CA ILE A 45 -3.49 -4.11 -7.56
C ILE A 45 -4.47 -5.28 -7.38
N ILE A 46 -5.62 -5.03 -6.78
CA ILE A 46 -6.62 -6.08 -6.54
C ILE A 46 -7.44 -6.47 -7.77
N SER A 47 -7.45 -5.66 -8.84
CA SER A 47 -8.16 -6.03 -10.07
C SER A 47 -7.48 -7.16 -10.84
N TYR A 48 -6.20 -7.44 -10.54
CA TYR A 48 -5.48 -8.57 -11.10
C TYR A 48 -5.74 -9.89 -10.34
N GLU A 49 -6.53 -9.85 -9.27
CA GLU A 49 -6.90 -11.05 -8.53
C GLU A 49 -7.89 -11.89 -9.33
N THR A 50 -7.64 -13.19 -9.37
CA THR A 50 -8.53 -14.17 -9.99
C THR A 50 -9.19 -15.02 -8.92
N ASP A 51 -10.32 -15.63 -9.27
CA ASP A 51 -10.93 -16.69 -8.47
C ASP A 51 -10.17 -18.02 -8.62
N ASP A 52 -10.69 -19.05 -7.98
CA ASP A 52 -10.09 -20.40 -7.98
C ASP A 52 -10.09 -21.06 -9.37
N TYR A 53 -10.85 -20.53 -10.32
CA TYR A 53 -10.93 -21.00 -11.71
C TYR A 53 -10.12 -20.12 -12.68
N GLY A 54 -9.42 -19.11 -12.18
CA GLY A 54 -8.63 -18.18 -12.98
C GLY A 54 -9.44 -17.06 -13.64
N ALA A 55 -10.73 -16.92 -13.33
CA ALA A 55 -11.54 -15.80 -13.82
C ALA A 55 -11.31 -14.55 -12.97
N PRO A 56 -11.44 -13.32 -13.51
CA PRO A 56 -11.28 -12.10 -12.72
C PRO A 56 -12.24 -12.06 -11.53
N ALA A 57 -11.71 -11.88 -10.31
CA ALA A 57 -12.51 -11.90 -9.08
C ALA A 57 -13.26 -10.58 -8.81
N GLU A 58 -12.96 -9.55 -9.61
CA GLU A 58 -13.52 -8.20 -9.55
C GLU A 58 -13.50 -7.55 -8.15
N LEU A 59 -12.48 -7.86 -7.34
CA LEU A 59 -12.39 -7.42 -5.95
C LEU A 59 -12.39 -5.90 -5.78
N GLN A 60 -12.01 -5.14 -6.82
CA GLN A 60 -12.10 -3.68 -6.85
C GLN A 60 -13.51 -3.13 -6.66
N SER A 61 -14.54 -3.87 -7.07
CA SER A 61 -15.95 -3.52 -6.86
C SER A 61 -16.39 -3.79 -5.42
N LYS A 62 -15.69 -4.68 -4.71
CA LYS A 62 -15.99 -5.14 -3.34
C LYS A 62 -15.30 -4.30 -2.26
N ILE A 63 -14.68 -3.16 -2.59
CA ILE A 63 -14.24 -2.17 -1.60
C ILE A 63 -15.45 -1.40 -1.06
N VAL A 64 -16.24 -2.08 -0.23
CA VAL A 64 -17.39 -1.52 0.48
C VAL A 64 -17.34 -1.95 1.96
N PRO A 65 -17.88 -1.15 2.90
CA PRO A 65 -17.79 -1.44 4.33
C PRO A 65 -18.33 -2.84 4.67
N GLY A 66 -17.65 -3.53 5.58
CA GLY A 66 -18.03 -4.87 6.07
C GLY A 66 -17.46 -6.02 5.26
N GLN A 67 -16.85 -5.77 4.11
CA GLN A 67 -16.31 -6.82 3.26
C GLN A 67 -14.97 -7.37 3.77
N LYS A 68 -14.80 -8.67 3.56
CA LYS A 68 -13.59 -9.42 3.82
C LYS A 68 -13.21 -10.16 2.55
N MET A 69 -11.99 -9.96 2.08
CA MET A 69 -11.49 -10.53 0.84
C MET A 69 -10.20 -11.29 1.09
N ASN A 70 -10.14 -12.52 0.60
CA ASN A 70 -8.88 -13.21 0.45
C ASN A 70 -8.16 -12.61 -0.76
N ILE A 71 -6.87 -12.37 -0.60
CA ILE A 71 -6.02 -11.86 -1.67
C ILE A 71 -4.77 -12.73 -1.76
N THR A 72 -4.20 -12.78 -2.96
CA THR A 72 -2.93 -13.45 -3.23
C THR A 72 -1.80 -12.83 -2.41
N GLU A 73 -0.73 -13.59 -2.27
CA GLU A 73 0.51 -13.15 -1.65
C GLU A 73 1.09 -11.89 -2.33
N LYS A 74 1.08 -11.87 -3.67
CA LYS A 74 1.59 -10.74 -4.45
C LYS A 74 0.83 -9.47 -4.08
N SER A 75 -0.50 -9.49 -4.20
CA SER A 75 -1.31 -8.32 -3.87
C SER A 75 -1.19 -7.93 -2.40
N PHE A 76 -1.09 -8.89 -1.49
CA PHE A 76 -0.88 -8.61 -0.08
C PHE A 76 0.39 -7.79 0.15
N TYR A 77 1.56 -8.21 -0.35
CA TYR A 77 2.81 -7.49 -0.07
C TYR A 77 2.83 -6.09 -0.67
N HIS A 78 2.28 -5.91 -1.87
CA HIS A 78 2.16 -4.59 -2.49
C HIS A 78 1.29 -3.67 -1.62
N LEU A 79 0.10 -4.13 -1.25
CA LEU A 79 -0.81 -3.34 -0.42
C LEU A 79 -0.23 -3.10 0.98
N ALA A 80 0.44 -4.08 1.58
CA ALA A 80 1.05 -3.97 2.90
C ALA A 80 2.14 -2.90 2.92
N LEU A 81 3.01 -2.88 1.89
CA LEU A 81 4.01 -1.84 1.71
C LEU A 81 3.37 -0.47 1.56
N ILE A 82 2.36 -0.33 0.70
CA ILE A 82 1.64 0.95 0.53
C ILE A 82 1.11 1.41 1.89
N MET A 83 0.32 0.58 2.58
CA MET A 83 -0.31 0.95 3.84
C MET A 83 0.72 1.30 4.92
N LYS A 84 1.82 0.57 5.01
CA LYS A 84 2.87 0.81 5.99
C LYS A 84 3.63 2.10 5.72
N LEU A 85 4.02 2.32 4.47
CA LEU A 85 4.77 3.52 4.07
C LEU A 85 3.92 4.80 4.16
N GLN A 86 2.59 4.72 4.20
CA GLN A 86 1.75 5.89 4.46
C GLN A 86 1.62 6.28 5.95
N GLN A 87 2.07 5.45 6.89
CA GLN A 87 1.88 5.72 8.32
C GLN A 87 2.64 6.98 8.76
N ARG A 88 1.94 8.02 9.20
CA ARG A 88 2.52 9.34 9.58
C ARG A 88 3.00 10.20 8.41
N LEU A 89 2.78 9.79 7.16
CA LEU A 89 3.02 10.65 6.01
C LEU A 89 1.82 11.59 5.83
N GLN A 90 2.05 12.90 5.92
CA GLN A 90 0.98 13.91 5.80
C GLN A 90 0.79 14.38 4.35
N ASP A 91 1.83 14.23 3.52
CA ASP A 91 1.78 14.68 2.14
C ASP A 91 1.06 13.66 1.24
N ARG A 92 -0.14 14.05 0.80
CA ARG A 92 -1.00 13.29 -0.10
C ARG A 92 -0.35 12.96 -1.45
N LYS A 93 0.43 13.86 -2.04
CA LYS A 93 1.08 13.65 -3.34
C LYS A 93 2.21 12.64 -3.21
N ARG A 94 3.00 12.74 -2.14
CA ARG A 94 4.02 11.72 -1.83
C ARG A 94 3.37 10.36 -1.55
N ALA A 95 2.23 10.35 -0.87
CA ALA A 95 1.47 9.12 -0.66
C ALA A 95 1.08 8.44 -1.98
N GLU A 96 0.52 9.21 -2.91
CA GLU A 96 0.17 8.73 -4.25
C GLU A 96 1.40 8.23 -5.03
N LEU A 97 2.50 8.98 -5.01
CA LEU A 97 3.73 8.60 -5.71
C LEU A 97 4.33 7.28 -5.17
N ILE A 98 4.33 7.10 -3.85
CA ILE A 98 4.72 5.83 -3.23
C ILE A 98 3.85 4.70 -3.77
N ALA A 99 2.52 4.86 -3.75
CA ALA A 99 1.61 3.83 -4.21
C ALA A 99 1.90 3.43 -5.67
N LEU A 100 2.01 4.43 -6.55
CA LEU A 100 2.31 4.22 -7.96
C LEU A 100 3.63 3.49 -8.23
N ARG A 101 4.67 3.74 -7.43
CA ARG A 101 5.95 3.06 -7.59
C ARG A 101 5.95 1.66 -7.00
N VAL A 102 5.31 1.48 -5.83
CA VAL A 102 5.17 0.15 -5.22
C VAL A 102 4.35 -0.77 -6.11
N GLU A 103 3.32 -0.28 -6.79
CA GLU A 103 2.53 -1.08 -7.76
C GLU A 103 3.37 -1.69 -8.89
N ARG A 104 4.49 -1.07 -9.24
CA ARG A 104 5.41 -1.54 -10.28
C ARG A 104 6.49 -2.49 -9.78
N PHE A 105 6.55 -2.75 -8.48
CA PHE A 105 7.51 -3.71 -7.95
C PHE A 105 7.22 -5.11 -8.49
N SER A 106 8.28 -5.91 -8.63
CA SER A 106 8.10 -7.34 -8.79
C SER A 106 7.52 -7.95 -7.50
N LYS A 107 7.03 -9.19 -7.58
CA LYS A 107 6.60 -9.93 -6.38
C LYS A 107 7.77 -10.03 -5.39
N GLU A 108 8.96 -10.32 -5.88
CA GLU A 108 10.19 -10.53 -5.12
C GLU A 108 10.63 -9.24 -4.43
N GLU A 109 10.59 -8.10 -5.13
CA GLU A 109 10.90 -6.79 -4.56
C GLU A 109 9.92 -6.42 -3.44
N ALA A 110 8.62 -6.60 -3.67
CA ALA A 110 7.61 -6.31 -2.65
C ALA A 110 7.79 -7.21 -1.42
N THR A 111 8.07 -8.49 -1.63
CA THR A 111 8.34 -9.46 -0.55
C THR A 111 9.60 -9.10 0.23
N TYR A 112 10.68 -8.73 -0.47
CA TYR A 112 11.96 -8.33 0.13
C TYR A 112 11.80 -7.08 1.00
N TRP A 113 11.16 -6.03 0.49
CA TRP A 113 10.96 -4.81 1.27
C TRP A 113 10.03 -5.03 2.46
N TRP A 114 9.01 -5.89 2.31
CA TRP A 114 8.15 -6.25 3.43
C TRP A 114 8.92 -6.96 4.54
N SER A 115 9.76 -7.95 4.22
CA SER A 115 10.57 -8.67 5.22
C SER A 115 11.48 -7.73 6.02
N ARG A 116 12.08 -6.72 5.38
CA ARG A 116 12.89 -5.69 6.06
C ARG A 116 12.09 -4.83 7.05
N ILE A 117 10.77 -4.75 6.89
CA ILE A 117 9.88 -3.96 7.74
C ILE A 117 9.29 -4.79 8.88
N VAL A 118 8.90 -6.04 8.63
CA VAL A 118 8.22 -6.88 9.64
C VAL A 118 9.13 -7.86 10.37
N ASP A 119 10.20 -8.36 9.74
CA ASP A 119 11.05 -9.36 10.38
C ASP A 119 12.13 -8.72 11.27
N LEU A 120 12.30 -7.39 11.22
CA LEU A 120 13.26 -6.65 12.03
C LEU A 120 12.57 -5.86 13.16
N PRO A 121 12.98 -6.02 14.43
CA PRO A 121 12.38 -5.28 15.53
C PRO A 121 12.99 -3.88 15.70
N GLY A 122 12.18 -2.88 16.06
CA GLY A 122 12.68 -1.59 16.57
C GLY A 122 13.26 -0.65 15.50
N TYR A 123 14.50 -0.18 15.72
CA TYR A 123 15.14 0.84 14.89
C TYR A 123 15.37 0.42 13.42
N PRO A 124 15.86 -0.79 13.11
CA PRO A 124 16.04 -1.23 11.72
C PRO A 124 14.77 -1.13 10.86
N ALA A 125 13.61 -1.51 11.39
CA ALA A 125 12.34 -1.38 10.66
C ALA A 125 11.99 0.10 10.40
N ARG A 126 12.27 1.01 11.35
CA ARG A 126 12.08 2.45 11.15
C ARG A 126 12.99 2.97 10.05
N TRP A 127 14.26 2.58 10.05
CA TRP A 127 15.22 2.97 9.02
C TRP A 127 14.85 2.42 7.64
N ALA A 128 14.37 1.17 7.56
CA ALA A 128 13.86 0.60 6.32
C ALA A 128 12.68 1.40 5.78
N ILE A 129 11.72 1.80 6.64
CA ILE A 129 10.57 2.63 6.26
C ILE A 129 11.04 4.00 5.73
N GLU A 130 11.88 4.72 6.47
CA GLU A 130 12.31 6.07 6.07
C GLU A 130 13.23 6.04 4.84
N GLY A 131 14.13 5.05 4.75
CA GLY A 131 14.99 4.85 3.59
C GLY A 131 14.17 4.56 2.34
N LEU A 132 13.20 3.64 2.44
CA LEU A 132 12.34 3.30 1.31
C LEU A 132 11.44 4.47 0.90
N ARG A 133 10.89 5.25 1.85
CA ARG A 133 10.18 6.50 1.54
C ARG A 133 11.05 7.45 0.75
N THR A 134 12.28 7.68 1.19
CA THR A 134 13.20 8.60 0.54
C THR A 134 13.48 8.18 -0.90
N ILE A 135 13.70 6.88 -1.15
CA ILE A 135 13.89 6.32 -2.50
C ILE A 135 12.63 6.53 -3.36
N LEU A 136 11.44 6.35 -2.79
CA LEU A 136 10.18 6.33 -3.54
C LEU A 136 9.57 7.72 -3.79
N CYS A 137 9.67 8.65 -2.85
CA CYS A 137 9.03 9.96 -2.97
C CYS A 137 9.96 11.16 -2.72
N GLY A 138 11.27 10.92 -2.67
CA GLY A 138 12.26 11.95 -2.37
C GLY A 138 12.36 12.26 -0.88
N SER A 139 13.29 13.14 -0.56
CA SER A 139 13.68 13.46 0.82
C SER A 139 12.73 14.39 1.57
N GLY A 140 11.78 15.02 0.86
CA GLY A 140 10.88 15.99 1.46
C GLY A 140 11.48 17.38 1.62
N LYS A 141 12.60 17.66 0.94
CA LYS A 141 13.26 18.96 0.99
C LYS A 141 12.47 20.00 0.18
N PRO A 142 12.57 21.30 0.54
CA PRO A 142 12.00 22.37 -0.27
C PRO A 142 12.42 22.24 -1.74
N GLY A 143 11.47 22.31 -2.67
CA GLY A 143 11.68 22.08 -4.10
C GLY A 143 11.36 20.66 -4.59
N ASP A 144 11.29 19.66 -3.71
CA ASP A 144 10.93 18.29 -4.10
C ASP A 144 9.46 18.18 -4.56
N ASP A 145 8.58 19.09 -4.13
CA ASP A 145 7.13 19.00 -4.40
C ASP A 145 6.80 19.08 -5.90
N GLU A 146 7.48 19.95 -6.65
CA GLU A 146 7.30 20.05 -8.10
C GLU A 146 7.80 18.80 -8.81
N LEU A 147 8.93 18.24 -8.34
CA LEU A 147 9.47 16.98 -8.85
C LEU A 147 8.52 15.82 -8.59
N VAL A 148 7.89 15.75 -7.41
CA VAL A 148 6.86 14.75 -7.09
C VAL A 148 5.69 14.85 -8.05
N ILE A 149 5.15 16.05 -8.28
CA ILE A 149 4.03 16.26 -9.22
C ILE A 149 4.42 15.82 -10.64
N ARG A 150 5.60 16.23 -11.10
CA ARG A 150 6.11 15.86 -12.43
C ARG A 150 6.26 14.36 -12.57
N MET A 151 6.75 13.67 -11.54
CA MET A 151 6.91 12.21 -11.55
C MET A 151 5.57 11.48 -11.55
N ILE A 152 4.59 11.91 -10.76
CA ILE A 152 3.21 11.37 -10.82
C ILE A 152 2.66 11.51 -12.24
N GLY A 153 2.80 12.70 -12.83
CA GLY A 153 2.34 12.97 -14.19
C GLY A 153 3.03 12.14 -15.27
N LYS A 154 4.31 11.77 -15.09
CA LYS A 154 5.03 10.86 -16.00
C LYS A 154 4.51 9.43 -15.88
N ILE A 155 4.35 8.94 -14.64
CA ILE A 155 3.91 7.56 -14.39
C ILE A 155 2.50 7.34 -14.93
N LYS A 156 1.56 8.28 -14.73
CA LYS A 156 0.16 8.13 -15.17
C LYS A 156 -0.05 8.21 -16.69
N ARG A 157 0.94 8.72 -17.43
CA ARG A 157 0.89 8.82 -18.90
C ARG A 157 1.40 7.56 -19.61
N ASN A 158 2.11 6.70 -18.89
CA ASN A 158 2.57 5.39 -19.34
C ASN A 158 1.65 4.29 -18.82
#